data_AF-A0A814T9H9-F1
#
_entry.id   AF-A0A814T9H9-F1
#
_cell.length_a   1.000
_cell.length_b   1.000
_cell.length_c   1.000
_cell.angle_alpha   90.00
_cell.angle_beta   90.00
_cell.angle_gamma   90.00
#
_symmetry.space_group_name_H-M   'P 1'
#
loop_
_entity.id
_entity.type
_entity.pdbx_description
1 polymer ?
#
loop_
_entity_poly.entity_id
_entity_poly.type
_entity_poly.pdbx_seq_one_letter_code
_entity_poly.pdbx_strand_id
1 'polypeptide(L)'
;MGNGLSSTSINFAFINQCINRYVSIFLLFFGTIGNVLNLLVFTRKTFRNNICVNYFLASTIADSFIILSGVLPRLLGGYGMDLSQSSSILCKLKFFTIYHSGYTAAWFTCLACIERYLSSSESVYKRHLITMKRAKLSMVFVILVGIIVFGEQFHCIDINQNLYGAPQSCYQLKRNVQCQIADSLMQFIFEMFIAAVVMITFGVLTLRNVRQRKRRVNVANTTKRLVPLFAVTNISHPSVIQQSINITIGPNNQPATMGITRTAQKREMQLIMMLLMQLSDE
;
A
#
# COMPACT_ATOMS: atom_id res chain seq x y z
N MET A 1 -42.28 -5.65 -38.81
CA MET A 1 -41.51 -6.60 -37.97
C MET A 1 -40.86 -5.81 -36.85
N GLY A 2 -41.59 -5.63 -35.75
CA GLY A 2 -41.13 -4.88 -34.59
C GLY A 2 -40.49 -5.82 -33.58
N ASN A 3 -39.19 -5.66 -33.33
CA ASN A 3 -38.47 -6.43 -32.33
C ASN A 3 -38.88 -5.94 -30.94
N GLY A 4 -39.80 -6.67 -30.30
CA GLY A 4 -40.11 -6.48 -28.88
C GLY A 4 -38.88 -6.81 -28.04
N LEU A 5 -38.26 -5.80 -27.43
CA LEU A 5 -37.29 -5.98 -26.37
C LEU A 5 -37.95 -6.77 -25.23
N SER A 6 -37.40 -7.93 -24.88
CA SER A 6 -37.90 -8.74 -23.76
C SER A 6 -37.94 -7.93 -22.46
N SER A 7 -38.99 -8.07 -21.65
CA SER A 7 -39.15 -7.37 -20.36
C SER A 7 -37.93 -7.51 -19.44
N THR A 8 -37.24 -8.64 -19.53
CA THR A 8 -36.00 -8.95 -18.79
C THR A 8 -34.85 -8.00 -19.17
N SER A 9 -34.72 -7.64 -20.45
CA SER A 9 -33.66 -6.75 -20.94
C SER A 9 -33.84 -5.30 -20.48
N ILE A 10 -35.09 -4.84 -20.36
CA ILE A 10 -35.45 -3.50 -19.88
C ILE A 10 -35.15 -3.39 -18.37
N ASN A 11 -35.51 -4.41 -17.59
CA ASN A 11 -35.23 -4.46 -16.16
C ASN A 11 -33.72 -4.44 -15.87
N PHE A 12 -32.93 -5.20 -16.65
CA PHE A 12 -31.47 -5.23 -16.48
C PHE A 12 -30.80 -3.88 -16.81
N ALA A 13 -31.23 -3.22 -17.88
CA ALA A 13 -30.72 -1.90 -18.25
C ALA A 13 -31.03 -0.84 -17.17
N PHE A 14 -32.27 -0.85 -16.65
CA PHE A 14 -32.69 0.05 -15.57
C PHE A 14 -31.88 -0.17 -14.29
N ILE A 15 -31.71 -1.43 -13.85
CA ILE A 15 -30.93 -1.76 -12.66
C ILE A 15 -29.47 -1.32 -12.81
N ASN A 16 -28.84 -1.59 -13.96
CA ASN A 16 -27.46 -1.14 -14.21
C ASN A 16 -27.33 0.37 -14.18
N GLN A 17 -28.32 1.10 -14.69
CA GLN A 17 -28.33 2.56 -14.65
C GLN A 17 -28.44 3.08 -13.20
N CYS A 18 -29.32 2.50 -12.38
CA CYS A 18 -29.42 2.82 -10.96
C CYS A 18 -28.11 2.54 -10.21
N ILE A 19 -27.51 1.36 -10.42
CA ILE A 19 -26.24 0.98 -9.79
C ILE A 19 -25.14 1.96 -10.20
N ASN A 20 -24.94 2.18 -11.50
CA ASN A 20 -23.90 3.07 -12.00
C ASN A 20 -24.08 4.51 -11.53
N ARG A 21 -25.31 4.95 -11.23
CA ARG A 21 -25.58 6.29 -10.72
C ARG A 21 -25.32 6.36 -9.21
N TYR A 22 -26.02 5.58 -8.40
CA TYR A 22 -25.97 5.72 -6.95
C TYR A 22 -24.66 5.19 -6.33
N VAL A 23 -24.18 4.05 -6.80
CA VAL A 23 -22.92 3.47 -6.29
C VAL A 23 -21.73 4.34 -6.70
N SER A 24 -21.71 4.86 -7.94
CA SER A 24 -20.60 5.72 -8.37
C SER A 24 -20.58 7.06 -7.65
N ILE A 25 -21.73 7.66 -7.32
CA ILE A 25 -21.77 8.88 -6.48
C ILE A 25 -21.15 8.61 -5.12
N PHE A 26 -21.53 7.50 -4.49
CA PHE A 26 -20.99 7.11 -3.19
C PHE A 26 -19.47 6.89 -3.26
N LEU A 27 -19.00 6.10 -4.23
CA LEU A 27 -17.58 5.82 -4.43
C LEU A 27 -16.79 7.09 -4.77
N LEU A 28 -17.34 7.99 -5.58
CA LEU A 28 -16.69 9.24 -5.93
C LEU A 28 -16.56 10.14 -4.70
N PHE A 29 -17.62 10.29 -3.91
CA PHE A 29 -17.61 11.14 -2.71
C PHE A 29 -16.63 10.61 -1.66
N PHE A 30 -16.80 9.37 -1.21
CA PHE A 30 -15.95 8.80 -0.17
C PHE A 30 -14.52 8.53 -0.66
N GLY A 31 -14.36 8.06 -1.90
CA GLY A 31 -13.05 7.80 -2.49
C GLY A 31 -12.22 9.07 -2.66
N THR A 32 -12.82 10.16 -3.15
CA THR A 32 -12.09 11.43 -3.30
C THR A 32 -11.72 12.04 -1.95
N ILE A 33 -12.63 12.05 -0.98
CA ILE A 33 -12.34 12.55 0.37
C ILE A 33 -11.21 11.74 1.00
N GLY A 34 -11.29 10.41 0.96
CA GLY A 34 -10.25 9.53 1.50
C GLY A 34 -8.89 9.78 0.84
N ASN A 35 -8.84 9.88 -0.49
CA ASN A 35 -7.59 10.13 -1.21
C ASN A 35 -7.02 11.53 -0.96
N VAL A 36 -7.86 12.56 -0.86
CA VAL A 36 -7.42 13.93 -0.51
C VAL A 36 -6.84 13.95 0.90
N LEU A 37 -7.48 13.30 1.87
CA LEU A 37 -6.97 13.20 3.24
C LEU A 37 -5.61 12.47 3.28
N ASN A 38 -5.50 11.33 2.59
CA ASN A 38 -4.23 10.60 2.48
C ASN A 38 -3.13 11.47 1.85
N LEU A 39 -3.44 12.20 0.79
CA LEU A 39 -2.52 13.12 0.14
C LEU A 39 -2.07 14.23 1.11
N LEU A 40 -3.00 14.86 1.81
CA LEU A 40 -2.70 15.91 2.78
C LEU A 40 -1.83 15.42 3.94
N VAL A 41 -2.03 14.19 4.42
CA VAL A 41 -1.24 13.59 5.51
C VAL A 41 0.15 13.21 5.01
N PHE A 42 0.25 12.45 3.92
CA PHE A 42 1.52 11.92 3.43
C PHE A 42 2.43 12.99 2.80
N THR A 43 1.86 14.09 2.31
CA THR A 43 2.64 15.24 1.81
C THR A 43 3.13 16.16 2.92
N ARG A 44 2.89 15.91 4.22
CA ARG A 44 3.51 16.75 5.27
C ARG A 44 5.02 16.52 5.33
N LYS A 45 5.81 17.58 5.54
CA LYS A 45 7.28 17.53 5.58
C LYS A 45 7.83 16.46 6.55
N THR A 46 7.11 16.19 7.64
CA THR A 46 7.46 15.18 8.65
C THR A 46 7.48 13.76 8.10
N PHE A 47 6.62 13.45 7.12
CA PHE A 47 6.40 12.09 6.62
C PHE A 47 7.08 11.80 5.26
N ARG A 48 7.38 12.83 4.46
CA ARG A 48 8.04 12.66 3.13
C ARG A 48 9.37 11.91 3.15
N ASN A 49 10.08 11.90 4.28
CA ASN A 49 11.34 11.19 4.44
C ASN A 49 11.18 9.73 4.90
N ASN A 50 9.96 9.21 4.96
CA ASN A 50 9.68 7.81 5.30
C ASN A 50 9.35 7.04 4.01
N ILE A 51 10.06 5.94 3.75
CA ILE A 51 9.88 5.15 2.51
C ILE A 51 8.45 4.61 2.42
N CYS A 52 7.91 4.14 3.53
CA CYS A 52 6.57 3.54 3.60
C CYS A 52 5.50 4.54 3.21
N VAL A 53 5.66 5.77 3.71
CA VAL A 53 4.78 6.87 3.38
C VAL A 53 4.87 7.19 1.89
N ASN A 54 6.06 7.16 1.29
CA ASN A 54 6.19 7.40 -0.15
C ASN A 54 5.50 6.32 -1.00
N TYR A 55 5.53 5.05 -0.56
CA TYR A 55 4.76 4.00 -1.22
C TYR A 55 3.25 4.22 -1.07
N PHE A 56 2.74 4.53 0.13
CA PHE A 56 1.31 4.83 0.32
C PHE A 56 0.87 6.09 -0.42
N LEU A 57 1.72 7.11 -0.51
CA LEU A 57 1.48 8.30 -1.30
C LEU A 57 1.34 7.95 -2.80
N ALA A 58 2.23 7.12 -3.33
CA ALA A 58 2.12 6.67 -4.71
C ALA A 58 0.89 5.78 -4.95
N SER A 59 0.52 4.94 -3.98
CA SER A 59 -0.74 4.19 -4.02
C SER A 59 -1.94 5.14 -4.09
N THR A 60 -1.97 6.18 -3.24
CA THR A 60 -3.05 7.18 -3.22
C THR A 60 -3.16 7.93 -4.57
N ILE A 61 -2.02 8.21 -5.21
CA ILE A 61 -1.99 8.82 -6.55
C ILE A 61 -2.59 7.85 -7.59
N ALA A 62 -2.23 6.57 -7.55
CA ALA A 62 -2.82 5.54 -8.40
C ALA A 62 -4.33 5.39 -8.17
N ASP A 63 -4.78 5.34 -6.92
CA ASP A 63 -6.20 5.29 -6.55
C ASP A 63 -6.97 6.52 -7.08
N SER A 64 -6.33 7.69 -7.10
CA SER A 64 -6.92 8.89 -7.70
C SER A 64 -7.12 8.75 -9.21
N PHE A 65 -6.18 8.12 -9.92
CA PHE A 65 -6.36 7.80 -11.34
C PHE A 65 -7.50 6.80 -11.58
N ILE A 66 -7.70 5.82 -10.70
CA ILE A 66 -8.84 4.88 -10.78
C ILE A 66 -10.17 5.63 -10.64
N ILE A 67 -10.26 6.57 -9.70
CA ILE A 67 -11.47 7.38 -9.52
C ILE A 67 -11.76 8.22 -10.78
N LEU A 68 -10.73 8.88 -11.32
CA LEU A 68 -10.87 9.75 -12.49
C LEU A 68 -11.19 8.98 -13.79
N SER A 69 -10.61 7.80 -13.99
CA SER A 69 -10.77 7.01 -15.22
C SER A 69 -11.87 5.95 -15.15
N GLY A 70 -12.16 5.42 -13.96
CA GLY A 70 -13.16 4.37 -13.75
C GLY A 70 -14.50 4.90 -13.23
N VAL A 71 -14.47 5.60 -12.09
CA VAL A 71 -15.70 5.99 -11.37
C VAL A 71 -16.37 7.19 -12.03
N LEU A 72 -15.61 8.21 -12.41
CA LEU A 72 -16.16 9.42 -13.03
C LEU A 72 -16.85 9.11 -14.39
N PRO A 73 -16.25 8.36 -15.34
CA PRO A 73 -16.94 8.01 -16.58
C PRO A 73 -18.15 7.09 -16.36
N ARG A 74 -18.11 6.22 -15.35
CA ARG A 74 -19.27 5.37 -15.00
C ARG A 74 -20.45 6.21 -14.49
N LEU A 75 -20.17 7.23 -13.68
CA LEU A 75 -21.18 8.19 -13.24
C LEU A 75 -21.77 8.95 -14.44
N LEU A 76 -20.91 9.50 -15.30
CA LEU A 76 -21.35 10.25 -16.48
C LEU A 76 -22.14 9.37 -17.47
N GLY A 77 -21.76 8.10 -17.61
CA GLY A 77 -22.51 7.11 -18.38
C GLY A 77 -23.92 6.86 -17.85
N GLY A 78 -24.14 6.97 -16.53
CA GLY A 78 -25.48 6.93 -15.93
C GLY A 78 -26.41 8.07 -16.39
N TYR A 79 -25.82 9.19 -16.85
CA TYR A 79 -26.51 10.35 -17.43
C TYR A 79 -26.46 10.39 -18.96
N GLY A 80 -25.95 9.33 -19.62
CA GLY A 80 -25.82 9.26 -21.08
C GLY A 80 -24.68 10.10 -21.66
N MET A 81 -23.72 10.55 -20.83
CA MET A 81 -22.60 11.41 -21.24
C MET A 81 -21.25 10.68 -21.08
N ASP A 82 -21.03 9.55 -21.75
CA ASP A 82 -19.75 8.84 -21.63
C ASP A 82 -18.74 9.29 -22.71
N LEU A 83 -17.82 10.18 -22.32
CA LEU A 83 -16.73 10.67 -23.19
C LEU A 83 -15.84 9.55 -23.75
N SER A 84 -15.76 8.40 -23.07
CA SER A 84 -14.96 7.27 -23.54
C SER A 84 -15.57 6.56 -24.75
N GLN A 85 -16.83 6.86 -25.10
CA GLN A 85 -17.50 6.37 -26.30
C GLN A 85 -17.23 7.26 -27.53
N SER A 86 -16.64 8.45 -27.33
CA SER A 86 -16.38 9.42 -28.41
C SER A 86 -15.13 9.09 -29.24
N SER A 87 -14.12 8.46 -28.65
CA SER A 87 -12.83 8.18 -29.31
C SER A 87 -12.21 6.87 -28.88
N SER A 88 -11.73 6.08 -29.85
CA SER A 88 -11.09 4.77 -29.61
C SER A 88 -9.85 4.93 -28.72
N ILE A 89 -9.14 6.05 -28.86
CA ILE A 89 -7.98 6.37 -28.02
C ILE A 89 -8.41 6.59 -26.57
N LEU A 90 -9.50 7.35 -26.33
CA LEU A 90 -10.02 7.57 -24.97
C LEU A 90 -10.53 6.28 -24.33
N CYS A 91 -11.17 5.41 -25.12
CA CYS A 91 -11.61 4.10 -24.67
C CYS A 91 -10.42 3.22 -24.22
N LYS A 92 -9.37 3.11 -25.05
CA LYS A 92 -8.16 2.35 -24.73
C LYS A 92 -7.43 2.92 -23.52
N LEU A 93 -7.24 4.24 -23.47
CA LEU A 93 -6.58 4.91 -22.35
C LEU A 93 -7.34 4.72 -21.04
N LYS A 94 -8.68 4.83 -21.06
CA LYS A 94 -9.52 4.61 -19.89
C LYS A 94 -9.24 3.25 -19.25
N PHE A 95 -9.35 2.18 -20.01
CA PHE A 95 -9.15 0.84 -19.48
C PHE A 95 -7.70 0.61 -19.06
N PHE A 96 -6.73 0.99 -19.89
CA PHE A 96 -5.31 0.91 -19.53
C PHE A 96 -5.04 1.62 -18.20
N THR A 97 -5.53 2.84 -18.01
CA THR A 97 -5.36 3.60 -16.76
C THR A 97 -6.00 2.90 -15.57
N ILE A 98 -7.20 2.33 -15.71
CA ILE A 98 -7.87 1.62 -14.60
C ILE A 98 -7.03 0.41 -14.17
N TYR A 99 -6.68 -0.48 -15.10
CA TYR A 99 -5.94 -1.71 -14.77
C TYR A 99 -4.52 -1.42 -14.28
N HIS A 100 -3.80 -0.53 -14.96
CA HIS A 100 -2.45 -0.13 -14.56
C HIS A 100 -2.44 0.53 -13.18
N SER A 101 -3.42 1.39 -12.90
CA SER A 101 -3.52 2.06 -11.59
C SER A 101 -3.90 1.10 -10.47
N GLY A 102 -4.83 0.16 -10.71
CA GLY A 102 -5.16 -0.89 -9.73
C GLY A 102 -3.96 -1.74 -9.35
N TYR A 103 -3.24 -2.24 -10.37
CA TYR A 103 -1.98 -2.96 -10.19
C TYR A 103 -0.94 -2.15 -9.41
N THR A 104 -0.67 -0.90 -9.82
CA THR A 104 0.36 -0.09 -9.14
C THR A 104 -0.01 0.25 -7.70
N ALA A 105 -1.28 0.54 -7.40
CA ALA A 105 -1.77 0.76 -6.04
C ALA A 105 -1.52 -0.47 -5.14
N ALA A 106 -1.95 -1.65 -5.60
CA ALA A 106 -1.76 -2.91 -4.88
C ALA A 106 -0.27 -3.22 -4.63
N TRP A 107 0.57 -3.06 -5.66
CA TRP A 107 2.00 -3.36 -5.55
C TRP A 107 2.78 -2.32 -4.73
N PHE A 108 2.39 -1.04 -4.73
CA PHE A 108 2.96 -0.07 -3.81
C PHE A 108 2.62 -0.39 -2.36
N THR A 109 1.41 -0.88 -2.09
CA THR A 109 1.05 -1.37 -0.75
C THR A 109 1.87 -2.61 -0.38
N CYS A 110 2.09 -3.53 -1.31
CA CYS A 110 3.00 -4.67 -1.09
C CYS A 110 4.43 -4.23 -0.74
N LEU A 111 4.98 -3.26 -1.47
CA LEU A 111 6.31 -2.70 -1.18
C LEU A 111 6.36 -2.03 0.19
N ALA A 112 5.28 -1.35 0.61
CA ALA A 112 5.15 -0.81 1.95
C ALA A 112 5.20 -1.91 3.02
N CYS A 113 4.48 -3.03 2.83
CA CYS A 113 4.53 -4.18 3.74
C CYS A 113 5.94 -4.78 3.84
N ILE A 114 6.64 -4.93 2.71
CA ILE A 114 8.01 -5.44 2.67
C ILE A 114 8.95 -4.52 3.45
N GLU A 115 8.87 -3.21 3.21
CA GLU A 115 9.75 -2.25 3.89
C GLU A 115 9.43 -2.13 5.39
N ARG A 116 8.16 -2.22 5.80
CA ARG A 116 7.78 -2.34 7.22
C ARG A 116 8.38 -3.59 7.86
N TYR A 117 8.34 -4.74 7.18
CA TYR A 117 8.99 -5.96 7.67
C TYR A 117 10.49 -5.78 7.82
N LEU A 118 11.18 -5.27 6.80
CA LEU A 118 12.62 -5.04 6.84
C LEU A 118 13.01 -4.07 7.97
N SER A 119 12.21 -3.04 8.20
CA SER A 119 12.43 -2.06 9.28
C SER A 119 12.24 -2.69 10.67
N SER A 120 11.26 -3.59 10.81
CA SER A 120 10.99 -4.30 12.07
C SER A 120 12.04 -5.36 12.43
N SER A 121 12.80 -5.85 11.44
CA SER A 121 13.80 -6.89 11.64
C SER A 121 14.96 -6.43 12.52
N GLU A 122 15.54 -7.36 13.29
CA GLU A 122 16.71 -7.10 14.16
C GLU A 122 18.04 -7.07 13.39
N SER A 123 18.09 -7.74 12.23
CA SER A 123 19.28 -7.76 11.39
C SER A 123 19.62 -6.36 10.87
N VAL A 124 20.81 -5.88 11.22
CA VAL A 124 21.39 -4.62 10.76
C VAL A 124 21.51 -4.61 9.23
N TYR A 125 21.93 -5.73 8.63
CA TYR A 125 21.99 -5.90 7.17
C TYR A 125 20.64 -5.63 6.50
N LYS A 126 19.54 -6.22 6.99
CA LYS A 126 18.20 -6.01 6.43
C LYS A 126 17.76 -4.54 6.49
N ARG A 127 18.14 -3.80 7.53
CA ARG A 127 17.86 -2.36 7.65
C ARG A 127 18.70 -1.52 6.70
N HIS A 128 19.94 -1.91 6.40
CA HIS A 128 20.77 -1.21 5.41
C HIS A 128 20.24 -1.34 3.98
N LEU A 129 19.45 -2.37 3.68
CA LEU A 129 18.81 -2.51 2.37
C LEU A 129 17.76 -1.40 2.13
N ILE A 130 17.22 -0.81 3.20
CA ILE A 130 16.17 0.21 3.17
C ILE A 130 16.80 1.57 2.88
N THR A 131 16.76 1.98 1.61
CA THR A 131 17.26 3.29 1.18
C THR A 131 16.27 3.93 0.21
N MET A 132 16.19 5.27 0.22
CA MET A 132 15.31 6.02 -0.68
C MET A 132 15.61 5.76 -2.16
N LYS A 133 16.89 5.56 -2.49
CA LYS A 133 17.32 5.27 -3.87
C LYS A 133 16.73 3.94 -4.35
N ARG A 134 16.84 2.89 -3.54
CA ARG A 134 16.27 1.57 -3.85
C ARG A 134 14.75 1.58 -3.86
N ALA A 135 14.13 2.34 -2.96
CA ALA A 135 12.69 2.49 -2.94
C ALA A 135 12.18 3.10 -4.26
N LYS A 136 12.74 4.23 -4.69
CA LYS A 136 12.40 4.86 -5.97
C LYS A 136 12.63 3.91 -7.16
N LEU A 137 13.75 3.18 -7.16
CA LEU A 137 14.02 2.19 -8.20
C LEU A 137 12.96 1.08 -8.23
N SER A 138 12.55 0.56 -7.07
CA SER A 138 11.48 -0.44 -7.00
C SER A 138 10.12 0.10 -7.44
N MET A 139 9.81 1.38 -7.19
CA MET A 139 8.59 2.00 -7.70
C MET A 139 8.60 2.09 -9.22
N VAL A 140 9.71 2.55 -9.80
CA VAL A 140 9.88 2.61 -11.26
C VAL A 140 9.77 1.21 -11.86
N PHE A 141 10.40 0.21 -11.23
CA PHE A 141 10.29 -1.19 -11.67
C PHE A 141 8.84 -1.69 -11.69
N VAL A 142 8.08 -1.47 -10.59
CA VAL A 142 6.65 -1.85 -10.54
C VAL A 142 5.87 -1.15 -11.66
N ILE A 143 6.06 0.15 -11.87
CA ILE A 143 5.37 0.90 -12.92
C ILE A 143 5.66 0.31 -14.30
N LEU A 144 6.93 0.02 -14.61
CA LEU A 144 7.35 -0.54 -15.90
C LEU A 144 6.80 -1.96 -16.12
N VAL A 145 6.84 -2.82 -15.10
CA VAL A 145 6.24 -4.16 -15.18
C VAL A 145 4.73 -4.04 -15.43
N GLY A 146 4.05 -3.12 -14.75
CA GLY A 146 2.63 -2.88 -14.98
C GLY A 146 2.32 -2.43 -16.43
N ILE A 147 3.16 -1.57 -17.02
CA ILE A 147 3.00 -1.16 -18.42
C ILE A 147 3.12 -2.35 -19.37
N ILE A 148 4.04 -3.28 -19.10
CA ILE A 148 4.25 -4.47 -19.91
C ILE A 148 3.06 -5.44 -19.77
N VAL A 149 2.64 -5.73 -18.54
CA VAL A 149 1.56 -6.67 -18.25
C VAL A 149 0.23 -6.18 -18.84
N PHE A 150 -0.11 -4.90 -18.65
CA PHE A 150 -1.37 -4.33 -19.13
C PHE A 150 -1.25 -3.62 -20.48
N GLY A 151 -0.13 -3.76 -21.17
CA GLY A 151 0.07 -3.17 -22.50
C GLY A 151 -0.85 -3.79 -23.57
N GLU A 152 -1.26 -5.04 -23.38
CA GLU A 152 -2.18 -5.75 -24.29
C GLU A 152 -3.54 -5.05 -24.45
N GLN A 153 -3.94 -4.21 -23.48
CA GLN A 153 -5.21 -3.47 -23.50
C GLN A 153 -5.34 -2.56 -24.72
N PHE A 154 -4.23 -2.00 -25.23
CA PHE A 154 -4.25 -1.17 -26.44
C PHE A 154 -4.64 -1.93 -27.71
N HIS A 155 -4.44 -3.26 -27.72
CA HIS A 155 -4.78 -4.15 -28.81
C HIS A 155 -6.14 -4.85 -28.59
N CYS A 156 -6.46 -5.22 -27.35
CA CYS A 156 -7.66 -5.99 -27.03
C CYS A 156 -8.96 -5.15 -26.92
N ILE A 157 -8.85 -3.83 -26.77
CA ILE A 157 -10.00 -2.92 -26.60
C ILE A 157 -10.20 -2.07 -27.84
N ASP A 158 -11.42 -1.94 -28.32
CA ASP A 158 -11.76 -0.98 -29.37
C ASP A 158 -13.22 -0.50 -29.24
N ILE A 159 -13.55 0.56 -29.96
CA ILE A 159 -14.93 1.02 -30.07
C ILE A 159 -15.63 0.22 -31.16
N ASN A 160 -16.84 -0.20 -30.84
CA ASN A 160 -17.64 -1.00 -31.73
C ASN A 160 -18.27 -0.13 -32.83
N GLN A 161 -17.72 -0.17 -34.05
CA GLN A 161 -18.17 0.67 -35.17
C GLN A 161 -19.26 0.01 -36.04
N ASN A 162 -19.55 -1.28 -35.88
CA ASN A 162 -20.27 -2.08 -36.90
C ASN A 162 -21.49 -2.87 -36.39
N LEU A 163 -22.43 -2.23 -35.69
CA LEU A 163 -23.80 -2.75 -35.65
C LEU A 163 -24.77 -1.64 -36.06
N TYR A 164 -25.39 -1.82 -37.23
CA TYR A 164 -26.46 -0.99 -37.79
C TYR A 164 -27.45 -0.56 -36.68
N GLY A 165 -27.36 0.69 -36.24
CA GLY A 165 -28.29 1.30 -35.28
C GLY A 165 -28.03 1.06 -33.79
N ALA A 166 -26.89 0.46 -33.39
CA ALA A 166 -26.54 0.32 -31.97
C ALA A 166 -25.77 1.55 -31.44
N PRO A 167 -26.04 2.01 -30.21
CA PRO A 167 -25.28 3.11 -29.60
C PRO A 167 -23.79 2.73 -29.44
N GLN A 168 -22.90 3.67 -29.77
CA GLN A 168 -21.45 3.53 -29.60
C GLN A 168 -21.16 3.16 -28.14
N SER A 169 -20.62 1.96 -27.92
CA SER A 169 -20.33 1.46 -26.59
C SER A 169 -18.85 1.08 -26.54
N CYS A 170 -18.12 1.61 -25.57
CA CYS A 170 -16.72 1.28 -25.31
C CYS A 170 -16.68 -0.02 -24.49
N TYR A 171 -16.36 -1.13 -25.13
CA TYR A 171 -16.34 -2.45 -24.48
C TYR A 171 -15.21 -3.33 -25.04
N GLN A 172 -14.76 -4.32 -24.26
CA GLN A 172 -13.73 -5.27 -24.72
C GLN A 172 -14.24 -6.02 -25.95
N LEU A 173 -13.50 -6.02 -27.06
CA LEU A 173 -14.00 -6.60 -28.30
C LEU A 173 -14.45 -8.05 -28.08
N LYS A 174 -15.76 -8.29 -28.22
CA LYS A 174 -16.41 -9.61 -28.11
C LYS A 174 -15.83 -10.64 -29.09
N ARG A 175 -15.01 -10.20 -30.05
CA ARG A 175 -14.36 -11.02 -31.08
C ARG A 175 -13.21 -11.88 -30.55
N ASN A 176 -12.60 -11.55 -29.39
CA ASN A 176 -11.48 -12.31 -28.83
C ASN A 176 -11.74 -12.72 -27.37
N VAL A 177 -12.45 -13.83 -27.15
CA VAL A 177 -12.61 -14.47 -25.83
C VAL A 177 -11.27 -14.67 -25.12
N GLN A 178 -10.20 -14.87 -25.89
CA GLN A 178 -8.82 -14.96 -25.40
C GLN A 178 -8.34 -13.70 -24.67
N CYS A 179 -8.64 -12.49 -25.19
CA CYS A 179 -8.26 -11.23 -24.55
C CYS A 179 -8.97 -11.06 -23.20
N GLN A 180 -10.27 -11.37 -23.15
CA GLN A 180 -11.05 -11.26 -21.91
C GLN A 180 -10.56 -12.24 -20.84
N ILE A 181 -10.24 -13.47 -21.24
CA ILE A 181 -9.67 -14.49 -20.34
C ILE A 181 -8.28 -14.07 -19.87
N ALA A 182 -7.41 -13.60 -20.78
CA ALA A 182 -6.06 -13.14 -20.45
C ALA A 182 -6.09 -12.01 -19.43
N ASP A 183 -6.87 -10.95 -19.68
CA ASP A 183 -7.04 -9.81 -18.79
C ASP A 183 -7.53 -10.22 -17.39
N SER A 184 -8.59 -11.03 -17.35
CA SER A 184 -9.16 -11.52 -16.09
C SER A 184 -8.17 -12.37 -15.29
N LEU A 185 -7.39 -13.22 -15.98
CA LEU A 185 -6.36 -14.05 -15.36
C LEU A 185 -5.18 -13.21 -14.87
N MET A 186 -4.68 -12.27 -15.68
CA MET A 186 -3.58 -11.38 -15.28
C MET A 186 -3.96 -10.56 -14.05
N GLN A 187 -5.17 -10.00 -14.04
CA GLN A 187 -5.68 -9.26 -12.89
C GLN A 187 -5.77 -10.16 -11.65
N PHE A 188 -6.41 -11.32 -11.76
CA PHE A 188 -6.56 -12.25 -10.65
C PHE A 188 -5.20 -12.72 -10.10
N ILE A 189 -4.24 -13.03 -10.97
CA ILE A 189 -2.93 -13.54 -10.55
C ILE A 189 -2.09 -12.42 -9.93
N PHE A 190 -1.88 -11.31 -10.64
CA PHE A 190 -0.91 -10.28 -10.23
C PHE A 190 -1.47 -9.28 -9.22
N GLU A 191 -2.72 -8.85 -9.38
CA GLU A 191 -3.31 -7.81 -8.53
C GLU A 191 -3.94 -8.43 -7.28
N MET A 192 -4.58 -9.59 -7.39
CA MET A 192 -5.30 -10.20 -6.25
C MET A 192 -4.46 -11.26 -5.55
N PHE A 193 -4.13 -12.37 -6.23
CA PHE A 193 -3.54 -13.54 -5.59
C PHE A 193 -2.13 -13.29 -5.09
N ILE A 194 -1.22 -12.87 -5.96
CA ILE A 194 0.19 -12.63 -5.60
C ILE A 194 0.28 -11.48 -4.59
N ALA A 195 -0.40 -10.37 -4.82
CA ALA A 195 -0.37 -9.22 -3.91
C ALA A 195 -0.89 -9.60 -2.51
N ALA A 196 -2.00 -10.35 -2.42
CA ALA A 196 -2.53 -10.81 -1.14
C ALA A 196 -1.54 -11.73 -0.42
N VAL A 197 -0.94 -12.71 -1.12
CA VAL A 197 0.07 -13.61 -0.53
C VAL A 197 1.26 -12.81 0.01
N VAL A 198 1.74 -11.83 -0.74
CA VAL A 198 2.85 -10.95 -0.33
C VAL A 198 2.44 -10.12 0.89
N MET A 199 1.31 -9.42 0.86
CA MET A 199 0.84 -8.59 1.97
C MET A 199 0.63 -9.40 3.26
N ILE A 200 -0.02 -10.56 3.17
CA ILE A 200 -0.26 -11.45 4.32
C ILE A 200 1.07 -11.96 4.88
N THR A 201 1.96 -12.43 4.02
CA THR A 201 3.25 -12.98 4.45
C THR A 201 4.09 -11.93 5.18
N PHE A 202 4.30 -10.76 4.58
CA PHE A 202 5.10 -9.69 5.19
C PHE A 202 4.38 -9.01 6.35
N GLY A 203 3.05 -8.95 6.34
CA GLY A 203 2.24 -8.47 7.47
C GLY A 203 2.41 -9.35 8.71
N VAL A 204 2.27 -10.67 8.56
CA VAL A 204 2.47 -11.63 9.66
C VAL A 204 3.92 -11.59 10.16
N LEU A 205 4.90 -11.53 9.27
CA LEU A 205 6.31 -11.42 9.65
C LEU A 205 6.61 -10.12 10.43
N THR A 206 6.04 -8.99 9.99
CA THR A 206 6.15 -7.71 10.69
C THR A 206 5.55 -7.83 12.09
N LEU A 207 4.36 -8.40 12.22
CA LEU A 207 3.69 -8.56 13.51
C LEU A 207 4.49 -9.45 14.46
N ARG A 208 5.08 -10.54 13.95
CA ARG A 208 5.98 -11.42 14.73
C ARG A 208 7.19 -10.66 15.26
N ASN A 209 7.88 -9.90 14.41
CA ASN A 209 9.05 -9.11 14.81
C ASN A 209 8.69 -8.04 15.86
N VAL A 210 7.58 -7.32 15.66
CA VAL A 210 7.14 -6.29 16.60
C VAL A 210 6.77 -6.90 17.96
N ARG A 211 6.06 -8.04 17.98
CA ARG A 211 5.73 -8.74 19.23
C ARG A 211 6.97 -9.26 19.95
N GLN A 212 7.93 -9.82 19.23
CA GLN A 212 9.20 -10.26 19.81
C GLN A 212 9.98 -9.08 20.41
N ARG A 213 10.05 -7.94 19.71
CA ARG A 213 10.70 -6.73 20.22
C ARG A 213 10.03 -6.20 21.48
N LYS A 214 8.69 -6.11 21.50
CA LYS A 214 7.92 -5.71 22.70
C LYS A 214 8.20 -6.64 23.88
N ARG A 215 8.21 -7.97 23.67
CA ARG A 215 8.53 -8.95 24.72
C ARG A 215 9.95 -8.75 25.28
N ARG A 216 10.96 -8.57 24.42
CA ARG A 216 12.36 -8.34 24.86
C ARG A 216 12.52 -7.04 25.65
N VAL A 217 11.87 -5.95 25.21
CA VAL A 217 11.89 -4.67 25.93
C VAL A 217 11.19 -4.79 27.29
N ASN A 218 10.06 -5.49 27.36
CA ASN A 218 9.36 -5.72 28.63
C ASN A 218 10.21 -6.54 29.60
N VAL A 219 10.82 -7.64 29.15
CA VAL A 219 11.74 -8.45 29.99
C VAL A 219 12.92 -7.60 30.46
N ALA A 220 13.57 -6.84 29.58
CA ALA A 220 14.69 -5.98 29.95
C ALA A 220 14.29 -4.89 30.97
N ASN A 221 13.10 -4.30 30.84
CA ASN A 221 12.58 -3.33 31.79
C ASN A 221 12.26 -3.96 33.15
N THR A 222 11.69 -5.17 33.17
CA THR A 222 11.45 -5.94 34.40
C THR A 222 12.76 -6.29 35.09
N THR A 223 13.76 -6.79 34.36
CA THR A 223 15.10 -7.06 34.91
C THR A 223 15.74 -5.78 35.46
N LYS A 224 15.68 -4.66 34.73
CA LYS A 224 16.20 -3.36 35.21
C LYS A 224 15.50 -2.84 36.47
N ARG A 225 14.22 -3.16 36.70
CA ARG A 225 13.51 -2.82 37.94
C ARG A 225 13.86 -3.73 39.12
N LEU A 226 14.24 -4.99 38.86
CA LEU A 226 14.60 -5.96 39.91
C LEU A 226 16.05 -5.78 40.40
N VAL A 227 16.98 -5.41 39.53
CA VAL A 227 18.40 -5.18 39.90
C VAL A 227 18.58 -4.18 41.06
N PRO A 228 17.92 -3.01 41.11
CA PRO A 228 18.02 -2.12 42.26
C PRO A 228 17.32 -2.68 43.53
N LEU A 229 16.34 -3.58 43.41
CA LEU A 229 15.67 -4.19 44.58
C LEU A 229 16.60 -5.19 45.31
N PHE A 230 17.43 -5.91 44.57
CA PHE A 230 18.47 -6.78 45.14
C PHE A 230 19.69 -6.01 45.66
N ALA A 231 19.97 -4.81 45.13
CA ALA A 231 21.02 -3.95 45.65
C ALA A 231 20.63 -3.25 46.98
N VAL A 232 19.33 -3.04 47.23
CA VAL A 232 18.83 -2.42 48.46
C VAL A 232 18.60 -3.41 49.60
N THR A 233 18.40 -4.70 49.30
CA THR A 233 18.17 -5.73 50.33
C THR A 233 19.44 -6.30 50.98
N ASN A 234 20.64 -5.91 50.52
CA ASN A 234 21.91 -6.38 51.07
C ASN A 234 22.70 -5.33 51.89
N ILE A 235 22.04 -4.24 52.33
CA ILE A 235 22.62 -3.28 53.28
C ILE A 235 22.22 -3.69 54.71
N SER A 236 22.67 -4.86 55.17
CA SER A 236 22.56 -5.23 56.59
C SER A 236 23.63 -6.24 57.03
N HIS A 237 24.88 -6.10 56.61
CA HIS A 237 26.02 -6.62 57.39
C HIS A 237 27.37 -6.08 56.86
N PRO A 238 28.15 -5.32 57.65
CA PRO A 238 29.46 -4.83 57.25
C PRO A 238 30.54 -5.83 57.67
N SER A 239 30.78 -6.89 56.90
CA SER A 239 31.97 -7.74 57.13
C SER A 239 32.43 -8.65 55.99
N VAL A 240 31.91 -8.51 54.76
CA VAL A 240 32.40 -9.34 53.63
C VAL A 240 32.59 -8.47 52.37
N ILE A 241 33.57 -7.58 52.42
CA ILE A 241 34.15 -6.94 51.23
C ILE A 241 35.53 -7.58 51.05
N GLN A 242 35.61 -8.64 50.25
CA GLN A 242 36.76 -9.03 49.43
C GLN A 242 36.56 -10.47 48.95
N GLN A 243 35.82 -10.66 47.86
CA GLN A 243 36.15 -11.61 46.79
C GLN A 243 35.02 -11.60 45.77
N SER A 244 35.40 -11.73 44.49
CA SER A 244 34.54 -11.88 43.31
C SER A 244 33.90 -10.62 42.70
N ILE A 245 34.70 -9.60 42.37
CA ILE A 245 34.54 -8.88 41.09
C ILE A 245 35.93 -8.76 40.45
N ASN A 246 36.40 -9.85 39.85
CA ASN A 246 37.47 -9.81 38.85
C ASN A 246 36.81 -9.74 37.48
N ILE A 247 36.47 -8.52 37.03
CA ILE A 247 36.31 -8.24 35.61
C ILE A 247 37.58 -7.53 35.18
N THR A 248 38.42 -8.27 34.48
CA THR A 248 39.70 -7.85 33.92
C THR A 248 39.49 -6.64 33.00
N ILE A 249 39.88 -5.45 33.44
CA ILE A 249 40.02 -4.27 32.59
C ILE A 249 41.39 -4.38 31.92
N GLY A 250 41.39 -4.74 30.63
CA GLY A 250 42.60 -4.66 29.80
C GLY A 250 42.94 -3.21 29.44
N PRO A 251 44.22 -2.80 29.42
CA PRO A 251 44.60 -1.44 29.10
C PRO A 251 44.70 -1.28 27.58
N ASN A 252 43.85 -0.45 26.97
CA ASN A 252 44.30 0.35 25.84
C ASN A 252 43.42 1.58 25.62
N ASN A 253 44.10 2.71 25.62
CA ASN A 253 43.64 4.06 25.32
C ASN A 253 42.90 4.14 23.97
N GLN A 254 41.71 4.76 23.96
CA GLN A 254 41.36 5.87 23.05
C GLN A 254 39.97 6.44 23.40
N PRO A 255 39.78 7.78 23.42
CA PRO A 255 38.50 8.40 23.72
C PRO A 255 37.60 8.36 22.47
N ALA A 256 36.63 7.46 22.44
CA ALA A 256 35.56 7.51 21.45
C ALA A 256 34.54 8.58 21.87
N THR A 257 34.60 9.72 21.21
CA THR A 257 33.61 10.79 21.20
C THR A 257 32.20 10.23 21.09
N MET A 258 31.43 10.35 22.18
CA MET A 258 30.02 9.99 22.26
C MET A 258 29.19 11.02 21.49
N GLY A 259 29.19 10.91 20.17
CA GLY A 259 28.20 11.53 19.29
C GLY A 259 26.85 10.85 19.50
N ILE A 260 26.12 11.29 20.53
CA ILE A 260 24.71 10.93 20.74
C ILE A 260 23.96 11.28 19.46
N THR A 261 23.62 10.25 18.71
CA THR A 261 22.95 10.30 17.42
C THR A 261 21.55 10.88 17.63
N ARG A 262 21.43 12.21 17.47
CA ARG A 262 20.13 12.93 17.32
C ARG A 262 19.22 12.26 16.28
N THR A 263 19.77 11.48 15.35
CA THR A 263 19.05 10.68 14.35
C THR A 263 18.39 9.40 14.90
N ALA A 264 18.95 8.76 15.92
CA ALA A 264 18.34 7.61 16.58
C ALA A 264 17.17 8.05 17.46
N GLN A 265 17.35 9.11 18.25
CA GLN A 265 16.31 9.69 19.10
C GLN A 265 15.14 10.27 18.29
N LYS A 266 15.41 10.88 17.12
CA LYS A 266 14.37 11.37 16.21
C LYS A 266 13.57 10.24 15.54
N ARG A 267 14.20 9.10 15.26
CA ARG A 267 13.52 7.91 14.71
C ARG A 267 12.71 7.16 15.76
N GLU A 268 13.20 7.07 16.99
CA GLU A 268 12.44 6.48 18.11
C GLU A 268 11.22 7.35 18.46
N MET A 269 11.37 8.68 18.46
CA MET A 269 10.26 9.61 18.70
C MET A 269 9.20 9.56 17.58
N GLN A 270 9.59 9.34 16.31
CA GLN A 270 8.63 9.11 15.22
C GLN A 270 7.93 7.74 15.32
N LEU A 271 8.61 6.71 15.83
CA LEU A 271 8.03 5.39 16.06
C LEU A 271 7.04 5.40 17.23
N ILE A 272 7.34 6.16 18.29
CA ILE A 272 6.46 6.39 19.43
C ILE A 272 5.23 7.20 18.98
N MET A 273 5.40 8.23 18.15
CA MET A 273 4.28 9.04 17.65
C MET A 273 3.37 8.28 16.68
N MET A 274 3.92 7.35 15.86
CA MET A 274 3.10 6.43 15.06
C MET A 274 2.39 5.36 15.89
N LEU A 275 3.01 4.86 16.97
CA LEU A 275 2.37 3.94 17.91
C LEU A 275 1.27 4.62 18.75
N LEU A 276 1.44 5.90 19.11
CA LEU A 276 0.43 6.68 19.83
C LEU A 276 -0.77 7.02 18.93
N MET A 277 -0.56 7.25 17.63
CA MET A 277 -1.69 7.41 16.69
C MET A 277 -2.48 6.11 16.50
N GLN A 278 -1.86 4.93 16.63
CA GLN A 278 -2.57 3.64 16.56
C GLN A 278 -3.30 3.26 17.86
N LEU A 279 -2.99 3.91 18.99
CA LEU A 279 -3.63 3.68 20.29
C LEU A 279 -4.69 4.74 20.62
N SER A 280 -4.86 5.75 19.76
CA SER A 280 -5.88 6.80 19.91
C SER A 280 -7.19 6.48 19.17
N ASP A 281 -7.25 5.35 18.47
CA ASP A 281 -8.42 4.85 17.72
C ASP A 281 -9.06 3.60 18.40
N GLU A 282 -8.71 3.31 19.66
CA GLU A 282 -9.47 2.47 20.61
C GLU A 282 -9.99 3.35 21.75
#